data_AF-A0AAW9L5B1-F1
#
_entry.id   AF-A0AAW9L5B1-F1
#
_cell.length_a   1.000
_cell.length_b   1.000
_cell.length_c   1.000
_cell.angle_alpha   90.00
_cell.angle_beta   90.00
_cell.angle_gamma   90.00
#
_symmetry.space_group_name_H-M   'P 1'
#
loop_
_entity.id
_entity.type
_entity.pdbx_description
1 polymer ?
#
loop_
_entity_poly.entity_id
_entity_poly.type
_entity_poly.pdbx_seq_one_letter_code
_entity_poly.pdbx_strand_id
1 'polypeptide(L)'
;MLPAGKVAAARDLNPMEFAAVVAAPGFQLASYPDELGFGLTVTDDRGFLLAYDDGQVRACVEAEDAAFLDWAADVFETYAQDAKPVVPPGPSLL
;
A
#
# COMPACT_ATOMS: atom_id res chain seq x y z
N MET A 1 0.03 1.89 -0.23
CA MET A 1 1.46 1.78 -0.63
C MET A 1 2.05 0.49 -0.08
N LEU A 2 3.18 0.03 -0.61
CA LEU A 2 3.92 -1.14 -0.11
C LEU A 2 5.42 -0.88 -0.05
N PRO A 3 6.20 -1.54 0.84
CA PRO A 3 7.66 -1.45 0.82
C PRO A 3 8.24 -1.84 -0.55
N ALA A 4 9.24 -1.10 -1.02
CA ALA A 4 9.83 -1.29 -2.36
C ALA A 4 10.33 -2.73 -2.59
N GLY A 5 10.90 -3.37 -1.58
CA GLY A 5 11.34 -4.77 -1.64
C GLY A 5 10.18 -5.75 -1.87
N LYS A 6 9.02 -5.51 -1.25
CA LYS A 6 7.80 -6.32 -1.45
C LYS A 6 7.21 -6.14 -2.84
N VAL A 7 7.23 -4.91 -3.36
CA VAL A 7 6.81 -4.61 -4.74
C VAL A 7 7.69 -5.34 -5.75
N ALA A 8 9.01 -5.28 -5.58
CA ALA A 8 9.95 -6.00 -6.44
C ALA A 8 9.74 -7.52 -6.38
N ALA A 9 9.63 -8.10 -5.19
CA ALA A 9 9.39 -9.53 -5.01
C ALA A 9 8.08 -9.99 -5.66
N ALA A 10 6.99 -9.21 -5.53
CA ALA A 10 5.70 -9.53 -6.14
C ALA A 10 5.78 -9.52 -7.68
N ARG A 11 6.45 -8.51 -8.25
CA ARG A 11 6.67 -8.41 -9.70
C ARG A 11 7.50 -9.57 -10.23
N ASP A 12 8.58 -9.92 -9.53
CA ASP A 12 9.51 -10.95 -10.00
C ASP A 12 8.88 -12.36 -9.90
N LEU A 13 7.98 -12.57 -8.93
CA LEU A 13 7.25 -13.83 -8.77
C LEU A 13 6.21 -14.06 -9.87
N ASN A 14 5.44 -13.04 -10.25
CA ASN A 14 4.35 -13.15 -11.22
C ASN A 14 4.27 -11.90 -12.12
N PRO A 15 5.17 -11.74 -13.12
CA PRO A 15 5.31 -10.48 -13.85
C PRO A 15 4.09 -10.11 -14.69
N MET A 16 3.40 -11.10 -15.29
CA MET A 16 2.22 -10.84 -16.12
C MET A 16 1.01 -10.42 -15.27
N GLU A 17 0.75 -11.13 -14.19
CA GLU A 17 -0.32 -10.83 -13.23
C GLU A 17 -0.07 -9.50 -12.55
N PHE A 18 1.16 -9.23 -12.12
CA PHE A 18 1.54 -7.95 -11.55
C PHE A 18 1.28 -6.79 -12.51
N ALA A 19 1.68 -6.93 -13.79
CA ALA A 19 1.41 -5.92 -14.81
C ALA A 19 -0.10 -5.71 -15.03
N ALA A 20 -0.88 -6.79 -15.07
CA ALA A 20 -2.32 -6.71 -15.24
C ALA A 20 -3.01 -5.99 -14.07
N VAL A 21 -2.60 -6.27 -12.82
CA VAL A 21 -3.13 -5.62 -11.61
C VAL A 21 -2.78 -4.14 -11.59
N VAL A 22 -1.52 -3.78 -11.86
CA VAL A 22 -1.09 -2.37 -11.86
C VAL A 22 -1.73 -1.57 -13.00
N ALA A 23 -2.13 -2.22 -14.09
CA ALA A 23 -2.84 -1.60 -15.20
C ALA A 23 -4.37 -1.48 -14.98
N ALA A 24 -4.92 -2.03 -13.89
CA ALA A 24 -6.36 -2.03 -13.65
C ALA A 24 -6.91 -0.60 -13.45
N PRO A 25 -8.00 -0.21 -14.15
CA PRO A 25 -8.61 1.10 -13.95
C PRO A 25 -9.06 1.32 -12.50
N GLY A 26 -8.76 2.49 -11.94
CA GLY A 26 -9.11 2.84 -10.57
C GLY A 26 -8.18 2.25 -9.49
N PHE A 27 -7.17 1.46 -9.89
CA PHE A 27 -6.15 0.98 -8.97
C PHE A 27 -4.87 1.80 -9.11
N GLN A 28 -4.28 2.16 -7.97
CA GLN A 28 -2.98 2.82 -7.90
C GLN A 28 -2.12 2.12 -6.88
N LEU A 29 -0.89 1.77 -7.29
CA LEU A 29 0.12 1.23 -6.40
C LEU A 29 1.28 2.21 -6.30
N ALA A 30 1.75 2.44 -5.08
CA ALA A 30 2.95 3.20 -4.81
C ALA A 30 3.90 2.38 -3.93
N SER A 31 5.20 2.52 -4.17
CA SER A 31 6.26 1.92 -3.37
C SER A 31 6.85 2.93 -2.39
N TYR A 32 7.02 2.51 -1.14
CA TYR A 32 7.71 3.30 -0.11
C TYR A 32 9.16 2.79 0.02
N PRO A 33 10.17 3.68 0.17
CA PRO A 33 11.57 3.28 0.18
C PRO A 33 11.95 2.36 1.34
N ASP A 34 11.33 2.56 2.51
CA ASP A 34 11.65 1.79 3.72
C ASP A 34 10.59 0.73 4.06
N GLU A 35 10.88 -0.10 5.06
CA GLU A 35 9.88 -0.98 5.65
C GLU A 35 8.86 -0.18 6.46
N LEU A 36 7.59 -0.60 6.40
CA LEU A 36 6.51 -0.03 7.18
C LEU A 36 6.24 -0.95 8.38
N GLY A 37 6.42 -0.43 9.60
CA GLY A 37 6.20 -1.18 10.83
C GLY A 37 4.72 -1.43 11.16
N PHE A 38 3.81 -0.89 10.37
CA PHE A 38 2.37 -0.98 10.56
C PHE A 38 1.65 -1.08 9.22
N GLY A 39 0.40 -1.52 9.29
CA GLY A 39 -0.53 -1.52 8.17
C GLY A 39 -1.62 -0.50 8.45
N LEU A 40 -1.99 0.27 7.44
CA LEU A 40 -3.04 1.27 7.56
C LEU A 40 -4.01 1.10 6.40
N THR A 41 -5.30 1.04 6.72
CA THR A 41 -6.39 1.06 5.74
C THR A 41 -7.40 2.09 6.18
N VAL A 42 -7.80 2.95 5.27
CA VAL A 42 -8.81 4.01 5.49
C VAL A 42 -9.84 3.90 4.38
N THR A 43 -11.10 3.79 4.75
CA THR A 43 -12.26 3.89 3.88
C THR A 43 -13.08 5.14 4.26
N ASP A 44 -14.20 5.36 3.58
CA ASP A 44 -15.09 6.48 3.88
C ASP A 44 -15.68 6.42 5.31
N ASP A 45 -15.78 5.23 5.90
CA ASP A 45 -16.49 4.98 7.15
C ASP A 45 -15.72 4.13 8.18
N ARG A 46 -14.57 3.56 7.81
CA ARG A 46 -13.78 2.66 8.67
C ARG A 46 -12.29 2.86 8.51
N GLY A 47 -11.58 2.70 9.62
CA GLY A 47 -10.13 2.72 9.68
C GLY A 47 -9.59 1.47 10.35
N PHE A 48 -8.47 0.95 9.83
CA PHE A 48 -7.75 -0.17 10.42
C PHE A 48 -6.27 0.17 10.58
N LEU A 49 -5.75 0.07 11.81
CA LEU A 49 -4.32 0.13 12.10
C LEU A 49 -3.84 -1.24 12.58
N LEU A 50 -2.90 -1.82 11.85
CA LEU A 50 -2.35 -3.14 12.10
C LEU A 50 -0.92 -3.00 12.63
N ALA A 51 -0.63 -3.63 13.76
CA ALA A 51 0.73 -3.78 14.25
C ALA A 51 1.26 -5.16 13.88
N TYR A 52 2.50 -5.19 13.36
CA TYR A 52 3.16 -6.42 12.96
C TYR A 52 4.31 -6.80 13.90
N ASP A 53 4.58 -8.09 13.97
CA ASP A 53 5.79 -8.66 14.55
C ASP A 53 6.17 -9.89 13.71
N ASP A 54 7.42 -9.94 13.26
CA ASP A 54 7.93 -10.94 12.32
C ASP A 54 7.04 -11.12 11.06
N GLY A 55 6.52 -10.01 10.54
CA GLY A 55 5.63 -9.98 9.38
C GLY A 55 4.22 -10.54 9.62
N GLN A 56 3.88 -10.91 10.86
CA GLN A 56 2.56 -11.39 11.26
C GLN A 56 1.79 -10.30 12.00
N VAL A 57 0.48 -10.19 11.76
CA VAL A 57 -0.38 -9.27 12.50
C VAL A 57 -0.45 -9.72 13.96
N ARG A 58 -0.18 -8.81 14.90
CA ARG A 58 -0.31 -9.06 16.34
C ARG A 58 -1.46 -8.33 16.98
N ALA A 59 -1.77 -7.14 16.48
CA ALA A 59 -2.86 -6.32 16.96
C ALA A 59 -3.51 -5.58 15.80
N CYS A 60 -4.80 -5.29 15.96
CA CYS A 60 -5.59 -4.51 15.03
C CYS A 60 -6.46 -3.55 15.83
N VAL A 61 -6.37 -2.27 15.51
CA VAL A 61 -7.37 -1.28 15.91
C VAL A 61 -8.32 -1.13 14.73
N GLU A 62 -9.61 -1.30 15.00
CA GLU A 62 -10.71 -0.94 14.10
C GLU A 62 -11.44 0.26 14.70
N ALA A 63 -11.72 1.27 13.87
CA ALA A 63 -12.42 2.48 14.30
C ALA A 63 -13.37 3.00 13.22
N GLU A 64 -14.44 3.64 13.66
CA GLU A 64 -15.44 4.35 12.84
C GLU A 64 -15.51 5.84 13.23
N ASP A 65 -14.74 6.28 14.24
CA ASP A 65 -14.80 7.67 14.72
C ASP A 65 -14.04 8.61 13.78
N ALA A 66 -14.64 9.77 13.51
CA ALA A 66 -14.11 10.72 12.54
C ALA A 66 -12.70 11.22 12.89
N ALA A 67 -12.38 11.37 14.19
CA ALA A 67 -11.07 11.85 14.59
C ALA A 67 -9.97 10.82 14.27
N PHE A 68 -10.26 9.53 14.41
CA PHE A 68 -9.36 8.48 13.96
C PHE A 68 -9.21 8.45 12.44
N LEU A 69 -10.31 8.59 11.68
CA LEU A 69 -10.26 8.57 10.22
C LEU A 69 -9.43 9.74 9.65
N ASP A 70 -9.64 10.95 10.19
CA ASP A 70 -8.87 12.15 9.81
C ASP A 70 -7.38 11.95 10.12
N TRP A 71 -7.06 11.46 11.33
CA TRP A 71 -5.68 11.15 11.71
C TRP A 71 -5.05 10.09 10.80
N ALA A 72 -5.79 9.03 10.46
CA ALA A 72 -5.29 7.96 9.62
C ALA A 72 -5.04 8.45 8.18
N ALA A 73 -5.90 9.34 7.65
CA ALA A 73 -5.68 9.99 6.37
C ALA A 73 -4.40 10.85 6.39
N ASP A 74 -4.18 11.64 7.44
CA ASP A 74 -2.96 12.45 7.60
C ASP A 74 -1.69 11.60 7.66
N VAL A 75 -1.74 10.46 8.36
CA VAL A 75 -0.64 9.49 8.38
C VAL A 75 -0.39 8.95 6.98
N PHE A 76 -1.44 8.52 6.27
CA PHE A 76 -1.29 8.05 4.89
C PHE A 76 -0.64 9.10 3.99
N GLU A 77 -1.12 10.34 4.02
CA GLU A 77 -0.60 11.44 3.21
C GLU A 77 0.87 11.73 3.52
N THR A 78 1.25 11.68 4.80
CA THR A 78 2.65 11.84 5.22
C THR A 78 3.58 10.83 4.53
N TYR A 79 3.20 9.55 4.52
CA TYR A 79 3.99 8.52 3.86
C TYR A 79 3.88 8.57 2.33
N ALA A 80 2.75 9.04 1.78
CA ALA A 80 2.54 9.16 0.35
C ALA A 80 3.49 10.19 -0.29
N GLN A 81 3.92 11.22 0.46
CA GLN A 81 4.86 12.23 -0.02
C GLN A 81 6.21 11.66 -0.47
N ASP A 82 6.69 10.61 0.21
CA ASP A 82 7.96 9.95 -0.10
C ASP A 82 7.80 8.68 -0.95
N ALA A 83 6.55 8.28 -1.21
CA ALA A 83 6.23 7.12 -2.02
C ALA A 83 6.39 7.40 -3.52
N LYS A 84 6.75 6.38 -4.28
CA LYS A 84 6.91 6.46 -5.74
C LYS A 84 5.80 5.68 -6.44
N PRO A 85 5.11 6.26 -7.43
CA PRO A 85 4.15 5.53 -8.23
C PRO A 85 4.78 4.29 -8.89
N VAL A 86 4.09 3.17 -8.82
CA VAL A 86 4.43 1.95 -9.56
C VAL A 86 3.63 1.99 -10.85
N VAL A 87 4.31 2.21 -11.97
CA VAL A 87 3.69 2.22 -13.29
C VAL A 87 3.72 0.82 -13.91
N PRO A 88 2.72 0.45 -14.72
CA PRO A 88 2.80 -0.77 -15.50
C PRO A 88 4.02 -0.68 -16.43
N PRO A 89 4.69 -1.81 -16.73
CA PRO A 89 5.65 -1.81 -17.83
C PRO A 89 4.93 -1.32 -19.09
N GLY A 90 5.54 -0.35 -19.77
CA GLY A 90 5.00 0.16 -21.04
C GLY A 90 4.83 -0.96 -22.06
N PRO A 91 4.01 -0.77 -23.11
CA PRO A 91 3.84 -1.80 -24.13
C PRO A 91 5.21 -2.21 -24.67
N SER A 92 5.55 -3.50 -24.59
CA SER A 92 6.69 -4.04 -25.30
C SER A 92 6.42 -3.86 -26.78
N LEU A 93 7.11 -2.90 -27.41
CA LEU A 93 7.20 -2.82 -28.86
C LEU A 93 8.00 -4.05 -29.31
N LEU A 94 7.30 -5.11 -29.69
CA LEU A 94 7.82 -6.21 -30.51
C LEU A 94 8.06 -5.71 -31.93
#